data_AF-A0AAX3K4U8-F1
#
_entry.id   AF-A0AAX3K4U8-F1
#
_cell.length_a   1.000
_cell.length_b   1.000
_cell.length_c   1.000
_cell.angle_alpha   90.00
_cell.angle_beta   90.00
_cell.angle_gamma   90.00
#
_symmetry.space_group_name_H-M   'P 1'
#
loop_
_entity.id
_entity.type
_entity.pdbx_description
1 polymer ?
#
loop_
_entity_poly.entity_id
_entity_poly.type
_entity_poly.pdbx_seq_one_letter_code
_entity_poly.pdbx_strand_id
1 'polypeptide(L)'
;MSYIKKEKIEEIKEKADIVSVVSDYVSLKKSGRYFMGNCPFHSEKTPSFFLYPETDTFHCFGCGKHGDSISFVMEMESLDYVSTLKKLAEKFGVVLEYDNYFNANNKKSFDKYYEMNEFVAKFYYKKMMENLVPKQYLSKRGINQKSINLFFIGYADENWKSLYNELKSKNMDIKIAEELGLIIKTKTGDYIDRFRNRIMFPILNINKQIIGFGGRTIVDDSAKYLNSPESVVFKKGDNVYAIDKIIENNIRSKVLIVEGYMDVISLYQNGINYVVAGLGTAFTENQARLIKRYFRNNVYLCYDGDNAGISATNKTNSVFNEISIKPNIIILPDKLDPDDYIKKYGLNGFNKLLDKPYDINGFNYENLKKSKKNSNSITDNTIFYENILEFLTKVDTNILRDLYISKISNEFGLDRNSLKEDFLNFDKNEKVIEKKNEETEANYKTEDLLLNSDKKVLIMGIILLMKCDNNILNISNKLQEFSKNSNLYDIFCYVKSNAENNTITVPSVLIDEFKNSIDNLKIVEYIVKCYNEKIKLSTLDYIKLLDITILNFEIRKTTINIEKLRQMDQSNEAVISNLNFNVEKLMELNRNLKNIEKGVHHE
;
A
#
# COMPACT_ATOMS: atom_id res chain seq x y z
N MET A 1 20.80 3.49 -8.91
CA MET A 1 21.10 4.90 -9.25
C MET A 1 22.51 4.94 -9.83
N SER A 2 22.79 5.74 -10.86
CA SER A 2 24.17 5.92 -11.34
C SER A 2 24.89 6.87 -10.40
N TYR A 3 25.92 6.40 -9.71
CA TYR A 3 26.78 7.28 -8.91
C TYR A 3 27.68 8.06 -9.88
N ILE A 4 27.85 9.37 -9.70
CA ILE A 4 28.90 10.11 -10.44
C ILE A 4 30.23 9.55 -9.93
N LYS A 5 31.12 9.17 -10.85
CA LYS A 5 32.43 8.64 -10.50
C LYS A 5 33.11 9.57 -9.51
N LYS A 6 33.68 9.01 -8.44
CA LYS A 6 34.33 9.81 -7.39
C LYS A 6 35.41 10.72 -7.99
N GLU A 7 36.15 10.25 -8.99
CA GLU A 7 37.16 11.04 -9.70
C GLU A 7 36.56 12.30 -10.37
N LYS A 8 35.33 12.23 -10.88
CA LYS A 8 34.65 13.38 -11.50
C LYS A 8 34.08 14.35 -10.48
N ILE A 9 33.68 13.86 -9.31
CA ILE A 9 33.28 14.73 -8.19
C ILE A 9 34.50 15.54 -7.73
N GLU A 10 35.65 14.90 -7.59
CA GLU A 10 36.89 15.60 -7.23
C GLU A 10 37.37 16.54 -8.35
N GLU A 11 37.29 16.15 -9.63
CA GLU A 11 37.60 17.05 -10.76
C GLU A 11 36.71 18.31 -10.76
N ILE A 12 35.43 18.17 -10.38
CA ILE A 12 34.52 19.32 -10.22
C ILE A 12 34.97 20.19 -9.06
N LYS A 13 35.29 19.62 -7.90
CA LYS A 13 35.77 20.39 -6.75
C LYS A 13 37.07 21.14 -7.04
N GLU A 14 37.99 20.51 -7.77
CA GLU A 14 39.26 21.14 -8.17
C GLU A 14 39.06 22.33 -9.12
N LYS A 15 38.11 22.22 -10.06
CA LYS A 15 37.84 23.29 -11.04
C LYS A 15 36.87 24.35 -10.54
N ALA A 16 35.93 23.98 -9.69
CA ALA A 16 34.92 24.85 -9.10
C ALA A 16 35.38 25.33 -7.72
N ASP A 17 36.53 26.01 -7.68
CA ASP A 17 37.03 26.58 -6.43
C ASP A 17 36.06 27.61 -5.85
N ILE A 18 36.06 27.73 -4.52
CA ILE A 18 35.11 28.55 -3.77
C ILE A 18 35.16 30.02 -4.22
N VAL A 19 36.32 30.55 -4.59
CA VAL A 19 36.45 31.95 -5.01
C VAL A 19 35.81 32.15 -6.38
N SER A 20 36.10 31.28 -7.35
CA SER A 20 35.51 31.37 -8.70
C SER A 20 34.00 31.15 -8.68
N VAL A 21 33.50 30.22 -7.87
CA VAL A 21 32.07 29.95 -7.75
C VAL A 21 31.34 31.12 -7.11
N VAL A 22 31.84 31.65 -6.00
CA VAL A 22 31.16 32.72 -5.25
C VAL A 22 31.26 34.07 -5.96
N SER A 23 32.34 34.33 -6.71
CA SER A 23 32.53 35.60 -7.44
C SER A 23 31.42 35.91 -8.45
N ASP A 24 30.69 34.90 -8.92
CA ASP A 24 29.50 35.08 -9.77
C ASP A 24 28.33 35.74 -9.05
N TYR A 25 28.26 35.60 -7.72
CA TYR A 25 27.11 36.00 -6.91
C TYR A 25 27.43 37.19 -6.00
N VAL A 26 28.67 37.31 -5.56
CA VAL A 26 29.10 38.29 -4.54
C VAL A 26 30.36 39.00 -5.01
N SER A 27 30.37 40.33 -4.89
CA SER A 27 31.60 41.11 -5.08
C SER A 27 32.55 40.88 -3.91
N LEU A 28 33.70 40.27 -4.18
CA LEU A 28 34.69 39.89 -3.18
C LEU A 28 35.91 40.82 -3.21
N LYS A 29 36.44 41.14 -2.02
CA LYS A 29 37.71 41.86 -1.86
C LYS A 29 38.75 40.95 -1.22
N LYS A 30 39.95 40.89 -1.81
CA LYS A 30 41.07 40.14 -1.24
C LYS A 30 41.61 40.84 0.02
N SER A 31 41.78 40.09 1.10
CA SER A 31 42.31 40.56 2.37
C SER A 31 43.29 39.53 2.93
N GLY A 32 44.58 39.72 2.63
CA GLY A 32 45.63 38.77 3.00
C GLY A 32 45.40 37.40 2.36
N ARG A 33 45.22 36.38 3.21
CA ARG A 33 45.03 34.97 2.82
C ARG A 33 43.58 34.58 2.51
N TYR A 34 42.61 35.46 2.73
CA TYR A 34 41.18 35.19 2.52
C TYR A 34 40.56 36.24 1.60
N PHE A 35 39.37 35.94 1.11
CA PHE A 35 38.49 36.91 0.45
C PHE A 35 37.33 37.24 1.36
N MET A 36 36.80 38.46 1.27
CA MET A 36 35.65 38.88 2.05
C MET A 36 34.63 39.67 1.24
N GLY A 37 33.36 39.55 1.59
CA GLY A 37 32.24 40.25 0.96
C GLY A 37 31.01 40.29 1.86
N ASN A 38 29.92 40.89 1.37
CA ASN A 38 28.63 40.82 2.05
C ASN A 38 28.01 39.43 1.81
N CYS A 39 27.42 38.85 2.84
CA CYS A 39 26.81 37.54 2.78
C CYS A 39 25.58 37.55 1.84
N PRO A 40 25.48 36.62 0.88
CA PRO A 40 24.32 36.54 0.01
C PRO A 40 23.12 35.87 0.69
N PHE A 41 23.32 35.25 1.85
CA PHE A 41 22.30 34.48 2.55
C PHE A 41 21.50 35.28 3.59
N HIS A 42 21.95 36.49 3.94
CA HIS A 42 21.24 37.37 4.85
C HIS A 42 21.62 38.84 4.56
N SER A 43 20.76 39.78 4.92
CA SER A 43 21.00 41.19 4.63
C SER A 43 21.90 41.84 5.69
N GLU A 44 23.01 42.41 5.26
CA GLU A 44 23.96 43.13 6.12
C GLU A 44 24.58 44.35 5.40
N LYS A 45 25.14 45.29 6.17
CA LYS A 45 25.84 46.48 5.64
C LYS A 45 27.36 46.36 5.70
N THR A 46 27.88 45.50 6.56
CA THR A 46 29.31 45.27 6.78
C THR A 46 29.67 43.87 6.31
N PRO A 47 30.76 43.68 5.55
CA PRO A 47 31.15 42.35 5.07
C PRO A 47 31.40 41.37 6.23
N SER A 48 30.60 40.30 6.30
CA SER A 48 30.83 39.19 7.26
C SER A 48 31.05 37.84 6.59
N PHE A 49 31.07 37.80 5.25
CA PHE A 49 31.26 36.59 4.46
C PHE A 49 32.73 36.40 4.09
N PHE A 50 33.36 35.35 4.59
CA PHE A 50 34.78 35.06 4.38
C PHE A 50 34.94 33.78 3.56
N LEU A 51 35.83 33.82 2.58
CA LEU A 51 36.27 32.66 1.80
C LEU A 51 37.72 32.34 2.12
N TYR A 52 38.00 31.06 2.29
CA TYR A 52 39.31 30.52 2.59
C TYR A 52 39.77 29.65 1.40
N PRO A 53 40.54 30.20 0.46
CA PRO A 53 40.95 29.48 -0.75
C PRO A 53 41.79 28.23 -0.45
N GLU A 54 42.60 28.27 0.62
CA GLU A 54 43.46 27.14 1.03
C GLU A 54 42.66 25.90 1.45
N THR A 55 41.47 26.09 2.00
CA THR A 55 40.60 25.01 2.48
C THR A 55 39.37 24.80 1.60
N ASP A 56 39.23 25.57 0.53
CA ASP A 56 38.08 25.60 -0.38
C ASP A 56 36.72 25.76 0.32
N THR A 57 36.66 26.61 1.35
CA THR A 57 35.46 26.79 2.19
C THR A 57 35.08 28.25 2.39
N PHE A 58 33.83 28.46 2.78
CA PHE A 58 33.31 29.74 3.23
C PHE A 58 32.79 29.66 4.67
N HIS A 59 32.80 30.81 5.34
CA HIS A 59 32.12 31.01 6.61
C HIS A 59 31.58 32.44 6.70
N CYS A 60 30.32 32.56 7.13
CA CYS A 60 29.69 33.84 7.43
C CYS A 60 29.65 34.06 8.94
N PHE A 61 30.34 35.09 9.44
CA PHE A 61 30.31 35.44 10.86
C PHE A 61 29.01 36.17 11.29
N GLY A 62 28.22 36.67 10.34
CA GLY A 62 26.92 37.28 10.63
C GLY A 62 25.81 36.26 10.88
N CYS A 63 25.63 35.29 9.97
CA CYS A 63 24.53 34.32 10.05
C CYS A 63 24.96 32.88 10.39
N GLY A 64 26.26 32.62 10.53
CA GLY A 64 26.80 31.31 10.89
C GLY A 64 26.82 30.26 9.77
N LYS A 65 26.37 30.60 8.55
CA LYS A 65 26.45 29.67 7.41
C LYS A 65 27.90 29.37 7.05
N HIS A 66 28.18 28.11 6.81
CA HIS A 66 29.49 27.62 6.38
C HIS A 66 29.31 26.51 5.34
N GLY A 67 30.35 26.25 4.54
CA GLY A 67 30.31 25.20 3.53
C GLY A 67 31.47 25.28 2.55
N ASP A 68 31.38 24.47 1.51
CA ASP A 68 32.26 24.44 0.33
C ASP A 68 31.57 25.06 -0.90
N SER A 69 32.22 25.01 -2.07
CA SER A 69 31.71 25.55 -3.32
C SER A 69 30.40 24.89 -3.78
N ILE A 70 30.26 23.58 -3.56
CA ILE A 70 29.08 22.81 -3.93
C ILE A 70 27.89 23.22 -3.06
N SER A 71 28.06 23.19 -1.73
CA SER A 71 27.00 23.56 -0.79
C SER A 71 26.60 25.03 -0.90
N PHE A 72 27.53 25.93 -1.27
CA PHE A 72 27.21 27.32 -1.61
C PHE A 72 26.19 27.40 -2.75
N VAL A 73 26.42 26.70 -3.88
CA VAL A 73 25.49 26.70 -5.03
C VAL A 73 24.17 26.00 -4.70
N MET A 74 24.22 24.89 -3.96
CA MET A 74 23.02 24.22 -3.48
C MET A 74 22.12 25.17 -2.70
N GLU A 75 22.70 25.98 -1.82
CA GLU A 75 21.97 26.96 -1.01
C GLU A 75 21.52 28.17 -1.83
N MET A 76 22.39 28.73 -2.67
CA MET A 76 22.06 29.90 -3.50
C MET A 76 20.97 29.63 -4.53
N GLU A 77 20.95 28.43 -5.10
CA GLU A 77 20.04 28.08 -6.19
C GLU A 77 18.97 27.05 -5.81
N SER A 78 18.95 26.63 -4.53
CA SER A 78 18.04 25.59 -4.04
C SER A 78 18.11 24.28 -4.84
N LEU A 79 19.31 23.92 -5.29
CA LEU A 79 19.58 22.70 -6.06
C LEU A 79 19.95 21.52 -5.15
N ASP A 80 19.59 20.31 -5.57
CA ASP A 80 20.12 19.08 -4.95
C ASP A 80 21.57 18.82 -5.35
N TYR A 81 22.25 17.93 -4.61
CA TYR A 81 23.68 17.64 -4.82
C TYR A 81 24.02 17.18 -6.25
N VAL A 82 23.20 16.32 -6.86
CA VAL A 82 23.46 15.80 -8.21
C VAL A 82 23.20 16.87 -9.26
N SER A 83 22.12 17.63 -9.10
CA SER A 83 21.80 18.76 -9.98
C SER A 83 22.88 19.85 -9.90
N THR A 84 23.43 20.08 -8.71
CA THR A 84 24.54 21.02 -8.49
C THR A 84 25.82 20.53 -9.16
N LEU A 85 26.18 19.25 -9.01
CA LEU A 85 27.32 18.66 -9.70
C LEU A 85 27.18 18.75 -11.23
N LYS A 86 25.98 18.53 -11.79
CA LYS A 86 25.72 18.72 -13.23
C LYS A 86 25.94 20.16 -13.68
N LYS A 87 25.41 21.12 -12.93
CA LYS A 87 25.55 22.54 -13.25
C LYS A 87 27.01 22.99 -13.19
N LEU A 88 27.73 22.62 -12.12
CA LEU A 88 29.14 22.93 -11.98
C LEU A 88 29.97 22.24 -13.07
N ALA A 89 29.66 20.97 -13.39
CA ALA A 89 30.33 20.26 -14.46
C ALA A 89 30.14 20.93 -15.83
N GLU A 90 28.92 21.39 -16.14
CA GLU A 90 28.64 22.14 -17.38
C GLU A 90 29.39 23.48 -17.41
N LYS A 91 29.35 24.25 -16.31
CA LYS A 91 30.02 25.55 -16.20
C LYS A 91 31.54 25.44 -16.34
N PHE A 92 32.15 24.45 -15.70
CA PHE A 92 33.59 24.27 -15.64
C PHE A 92 34.13 23.25 -16.66
N GLY A 93 33.29 22.83 -17.61
CA GLY A 93 33.69 21.94 -18.72
C GLY A 93 34.14 20.55 -18.28
N VAL A 94 33.60 20.02 -17.17
CA VAL A 94 33.82 18.64 -16.73
C VAL A 94 32.80 17.73 -17.39
N VAL A 95 33.27 16.74 -18.15
CA VAL A 95 32.39 15.68 -18.66
C VAL A 95 32.09 14.71 -17.53
N LEU A 96 30.83 14.68 -17.08
CA LEU A 96 30.39 13.75 -16.06
C LEU A 96 30.44 12.30 -16.54
N GLU A 97 31.23 11.49 -15.84
CA GLU A 97 31.20 10.04 -15.92
C GLU A 97 30.51 9.48 -14.68
N TYR A 98 29.77 8.40 -14.88
CA TYR A 98 29.06 7.72 -13.81
C TYR A 98 29.67 6.32 -13.59
N ASP A 99 29.73 5.87 -12.33
CA ASP A 99 30.03 4.49 -11.98
C ASP A 99 29.01 3.58 -12.65
N ASN A 100 29.46 2.98 -13.74
CA ASN A 100 28.70 2.06 -14.54
C ASN A 100 28.75 0.69 -13.88
N TYR A 101 27.97 0.50 -12.82
CA TYR A 101 27.53 -0.85 -12.45
C TYR A 101 26.07 -1.13 -12.81
N PHE A 102 25.27 -0.15 -13.30
CA PHE A 102 23.86 -0.44 -13.61
C PHE A 102 23.13 0.25 -14.78
N ASN A 103 23.64 1.27 -15.51
CA ASN A 103 22.71 2.09 -16.32
C ASN A 103 23.03 2.46 -17.78
N ALA A 104 24.19 2.17 -18.37
CA ALA A 104 24.39 2.47 -19.80
C ALA A 104 23.75 1.41 -20.72
N ASN A 105 23.89 0.11 -20.40
CA ASN A 105 23.30 -0.97 -21.21
C ASN A 105 21.79 -1.19 -20.94
N ASN A 106 21.30 -0.86 -19.75
CA ASN A 106 19.89 -1.03 -19.39
C ASN A 106 18.97 0.07 -19.94
N LYS A 107 19.47 1.29 -20.20
CA LYS A 107 18.63 2.38 -20.73
C LYS A 107 18.12 2.05 -22.14
N LYS A 108 19.03 1.66 -23.05
CA LYS A 108 18.67 1.09 -24.36
C LYS A 108 17.80 -0.17 -24.26
N SER A 109 17.95 -0.95 -23.19
CA SER A 109 17.16 -2.17 -22.98
C SER A 109 15.70 -1.91 -22.61
N PHE A 110 15.40 -0.77 -21.97
CA PHE A 110 14.04 -0.43 -21.53
C PHE A 110 13.30 0.55 -22.45
N ASP A 111 14.00 1.27 -23.34
CA ASP A 111 13.42 2.26 -24.25
C ASP A 111 12.22 1.70 -25.03
N LYS A 112 12.34 0.49 -25.58
CA LYS A 112 11.25 -0.22 -26.27
C LYS A 112 9.97 -0.42 -25.43
N TYR A 113 10.10 -0.55 -24.11
CA TYR A 113 8.95 -0.69 -23.20
C TYR A 113 8.27 0.65 -22.96
N TYR A 114 9.05 1.72 -22.80
CA TYR A 114 8.52 3.08 -22.68
C TYR A 114 7.86 3.54 -23.98
N GLU A 115 8.47 3.26 -25.13
CA GLU A 115 7.91 3.53 -26.46
C GLU A 115 6.58 2.79 -26.68
N MET A 116 6.50 1.51 -26.27
CA MET A 116 5.26 0.75 -26.31
C MET A 116 4.16 1.41 -25.45
N ASN A 117 4.48 1.74 -24.19
CA ASN A 117 3.53 2.41 -23.31
C ASN A 117 3.11 3.78 -23.86
N GLU A 118 4.02 4.56 -24.43
CA GLU A 118 3.71 5.86 -25.05
C GLU A 118 2.77 5.70 -26.25
N PHE A 119 3.04 4.71 -27.12
CA PHE A 119 2.16 4.37 -28.23
C PHE A 119 0.76 4.02 -27.75
N VAL A 120 0.66 3.14 -26.74
CA VAL A 120 -0.64 2.71 -26.18
C VAL A 120 -1.38 3.86 -25.50
N ALA A 121 -0.68 4.75 -24.81
CA ALA A 121 -1.28 5.94 -24.23
C ALA A 121 -1.88 6.85 -25.31
N LYS A 122 -1.16 7.07 -26.43
CA LYS A 122 -1.66 7.85 -27.58
C LYS A 122 -2.88 7.17 -28.22
N PHE A 123 -2.87 5.85 -28.33
CA PHE A 123 -4.02 5.08 -28.82
C PHE A 123 -5.26 5.30 -27.93
N TYR A 124 -5.13 5.12 -26.60
CA TYR A 124 -6.26 5.33 -25.69
C TYR A 124 -6.71 6.79 -25.65
N TYR A 125 -5.79 7.76 -25.73
CA TYR A 125 -6.15 9.17 -25.82
C TYR A 125 -6.93 9.51 -27.10
N LYS A 126 -6.49 8.96 -28.25
CA LYS A 126 -7.23 9.06 -29.52
C LYS A 126 -8.64 8.49 -29.38
N LYS A 127 -8.79 7.29 -28.81
CA LYS A 127 -10.10 6.67 -28.53
C LYS A 127 -10.96 7.53 -27.61
N MET A 128 -10.38 8.17 -26.59
CA MET A 128 -11.11 9.13 -25.76
C MET A 128 -11.62 10.31 -26.59
N MET A 129 -10.80 10.84 -27.51
CA MET A 129 -11.22 11.96 -28.37
C MET A 129 -12.34 11.60 -29.34
N GLU A 130 -12.39 10.35 -29.81
CA GLU A 130 -13.38 9.85 -30.77
C GLU A 130 -14.73 9.47 -30.13
N ASN A 131 -14.77 9.23 -28.81
CA ASN A 131 -15.95 8.68 -28.13
C ASN A 131 -16.63 9.71 -27.21
N LEU A 132 -17.94 9.94 -27.38
CA LEU A 132 -18.71 10.87 -26.55
C LEU A 132 -19.08 10.30 -25.18
N VAL A 133 -19.36 9.00 -25.09
CA VAL A 133 -19.77 8.32 -23.84
C VAL A 133 -18.74 8.49 -22.70
N PRO A 134 -17.44 8.19 -22.87
CA PRO A 134 -16.45 8.38 -21.80
C PRO A 134 -16.26 9.86 -21.43
N LYS A 135 -16.39 10.79 -22.40
CA LYS A 135 -16.34 12.24 -22.12
C LYS A 135 -17.54 12.67 -21.28
N GLN A 136 -18.74 12.21 -21.61
CA GLN A 136 -19.95 12.50 -20.83
C GLN A 136 -19.87 11.91 -19.42
N TYR A 137 -19.32 10.71 -19.27
CA TYR A 137 -19.04 10.11 -17.96
C TYR A 137 -18.12 11.00 -17.12
N LEU A 138 -16.98 11.43 -17.67
CA LEU A 138 -16.04 12.31 -16.98
C LEU A 138 -16.62 13.70 -16.69
N SER A 139 -17.42 14.24 -17.61
CA SER A 139 -18.12 15.51 -17.40
C SER A 139 -19.13 15.42 -16.26
N LYS A 140 -19.89 14.33 -16.15
CA LYS A 140 -20.78 14.07 -15.00
C LYS A 140 -20.00 13.93 -13.69
N ARG A 141 -18.75 13.48 -13.77
CA ARG A 141 -17.80 13.45 -12.65
C ARG A 141 -17.08 14.78 -12.44
N GLY A 142 -17.44 15.86 -13.15
CA GLY A 142 -16.84 17.18 -12.97
C GLY A 142 -15.40 17.32 -13.50
N ILE A 143 -14.92 16.37 -14.28
CA ILE A 143 -13.58 16.43 -14.90
C ILE A 143 -13.69 17.14 -16.25
N ASN A 144 -12.97 18.26 -16.39
CA ASN A 144 -13.03 19.09 -17.58
C ASN A 144 -12.01 18.65 -18.66
N GLN A 145 -12.18 19.18 -19.88
CA GLN A 145 -11.30 18.85 -21.02
C GLN A 145 -9.84 19.23 -20.79
N LYS A 146 -9.55 20.30 -20.04
CA LYS A 146 -8.17 20.69 -19.71
C LYS A 146 -7.48 19.60 -18.87
N SER A 147 -8.19 19.05 -17.89
CA SER A 147 -7.71 17.94 -17.07
C SER A 147 -7.54 16.65 -17.87
N ILE A 148 -8.48 16.35 -18.79
CA ILE A 148 -8.36 15.22 -19.72
C ILE A 148 -7.06 15.33 -20.54
N ASN A 149 -6.75 16.53 -21.04
CA ASN A 149 -5.53 16.76 -21.82
C ASN A 149 -4.27 16.71 -20.95
N LEU A 150 -4.29 17.38 -19.79
CA LEU A 150 -3.13 17.50 -18.90
C LEU A 150 -2.66 16.16 -18.32
N PHE A 151 -3.62 15.32 -17.92
CA PHE A 151 -3.35 13.97 -17.39
C PHE A 151 -3.32 12.91 -18.49
N PHE A 152 -3.49 13.31 -19.75
CA PHE A 152 -3.51 12.43 -20.92
C PHE A 152 -4.49 11.26 -20.76
N ILE A 153 -5.68 11.56 -20.24
CA ILE A 153 -6.71 10.57 -19.93
C ILE A 153 -7.23 9.94 -21.22
N GLY A 154 -7.17 8.62 -21.29
CA GLY A 154 -7.60 7.83 -22.44
C GLY A 154 -8.87 7.02 -22.20
N TYR A 155 -9.28 6.27 -23.21
CA TYR A 155 -10.40 5.32 -23.13
C TYR A 155 -10.02 4.00 -23.81
N ALA A 156 -10.22 2.90 -23.08
CA ALA A 156 -10.19 1.55 -23.63
C ALA A 156 -11.63 1.13 -23.93
N ASP A 157 -11.94 0.92 -25.21
CA ASP A 157 -13.28 0.55 -25.66
C ASP A 157 -13.68 -0.89 -25.26
N GLU A 158 -14.91 -1.27 -25.57
CA GLU A 158 -15.50 -2.55 -25.22
C GLU A 158 -14.91 -3.74 -25.99
N ASN A 159 -14.23 -3.48 -27.11
CA ASN A 159 -13.80 -4.54 -28.02
C ASN A 159 -12.66 -5.34 -27.41
N TRP A 160 -12.72 -6.66 -27.59
CA TRP A 160 -11.73 -7.58 -27.02
C TRP A 160 -10.32 -7.46 -27.59
N LYS A 161 -10.15 -6.77 -28.73
CA LYS A 161 -8.89 -6.74 -29.50
C LYS A 161 -8.61 -5.37 -30.12
N SER A 162 -9.19 -4.30 -29.59
CA SER A 162 -9.01 -2.95 -30.15
C SER A 162 -7.53 -2.56 -30.19
N LEU A 163 -6.85 -2.67 -29.04
CA LEU A 163 -5.43 -2.42 -28.90
C LEU A 163 -4.60 -3.47 -29.64
N TYR A 164 -4.90 -4.76 -29.46
CA TYR A 164 -4.14 -5.83 -30.13
C TYR A 164 -4.11 -5.66 -31.66
N ASN A 165 -5.26 -5.33 -32.27
CA ASN A 165 -5.33 -5.09 -33.71
C ASN A 165 -4.56 -3.83 -34.12
N GLU A 166 -4.62 -2.76 -33.34
CA GLU A 166 -3.83 -1.54 -33.61
C GLU A 166 -2.33 -1.85 -33.56
N LEU A 167 -1.86 -2.55 -32.51
CA LEU A 167 -0.47 -2.96 -32.34
C LEU A 167 0.01 -3.78 -33.55
N LYS A 168 -0.79 -4.76 -33.98
CA LYS A 168 -0.49 -5.59 -35.15
C LYS A 168 -0.41 -4.75 -36.43
N SER A 169 -1.36 -3.82 -36.63
CA SER A 169 -1.39 -2.96 -37.83
C SER A 169 -0.19 -2.02 -37.93
N LYS A 170 0.38 -1.63 -36.79
CA LYS A 170 1.58 -0.77 -36.70
C LYS A 170 2.88 -1.56 -36.59
N ASN A 171 2.83 -2.88 -36.73
CA ASN A 171 3.99 -3.77 -36.62
C ASN A 171 4.76 -3.61 -35.29
N MET A 172 4.03 -3.38 -34.20
CA MET A 172 4.57 -3.27 -32.85
C MET A 172 4.88 -4.67 -32.28
N ASP A 173 5.89 -4.78 -31.42
CA ASP A 173 6.28 -6.05 -30.80
C ASP A 173 5.24 -6.50 -29.76
N ILE A 174 4.45 -7.51 -30.15
CA ILE A 174 3.37 -8.10 -29.34
C ILE A 174 3.91 -8.69 -28.02
N LYS A 175 5.14 -9.21 -28.01
CA LYS A 175 5.73 -9.81 -26.81
C LYS A 175 5.98 -8.73 -25.74
N ILE A 176 6.44 -7.55 -26.16
CA ILE A 176 6.61 -6.41 -25.23
C ILE A 176 5.27 -5.97 -24.66
N ALA A 177 4.22 -5.91 -25.49
CA ALA A 177 2.88 -5.56 -25.02
C ALA A 177 2.31 -6.59 -24.02
N GLU A 178 2.59 -7.88 -24.22
CA GLU A 178 2.26 -8.95 -23.28
C GLU A 178 3.04 -8.80 -21.96
N GLU A 179 4.37 -8.59 -22.02
CA GLU A 179 5.25 -8.40 -20.85
C GLU A 179 4.86 -7.18 -20.02
N LEU A 180 4.36 -6.11 -20.66
CA LEU A 180 3.80 -4.92 -19.99
C LEU A 180 2.40 -5.15 -19.43
N GLY A 181 1.78 -6.29 -19.73
CA GLY A 181 0.42 -6.60 -19.34
C GLY A 181 -0.62 -5.73 -20.06
N LEU A 182 -0.35 -5.23 -21.26
CA LEU A 182 -1.32 -4.46 -22.04
C LEU A 182 -2.32 -5.39 -22.74
N ILE A 183 -1.86 -6.59 -23.10
CA ILE A 183 -2.66 -7.69 -23.66
C ILE A 183 -2.51 -8.96 -22.81
N ILE A 184 -3.40 -9.93 -23.03
CA ILE A 184 -3.42 -11.22 -22.36
C ILE A 184 -3.44 -12.30 -23.43
N LYS A 185 -2.49 -13.24 -23.36
CA LYS A 185 -2.53 -14.45 -24.17
C LYS A 185 -3.58 -15.41 -23.62
N THR A 186 -4.51 -15.81 -24.45
CA THR A 186 -5.56 -16.77 -24.11
C THR A 186 -5.01 -18.20 -24.16
N LYS A 187 -5.78 -19.15 -23.63
CA LYS A 187 -5.42 -20.58 -23.68
C LYS A 187 -5.34 -21.14 -25.10
N THR A 188 -6.05 -20.53 -26.04
CA THR A 188 -6.03 -20.92 -27.46
C THR A 188 -4.82 -20.35 -28.20
N GLY A 189 -3.96 -19.57 -27.53
CA GLY A 189 -2.78 -18.94 -28.11
C GLY A 189 -3.04 -17.58 -28.76
N ASP A 190 -4.29 -17.12 -28.75
CA ASP A 190 -4.71 -15.81 -29.25
C ASP A 190 -4.46 -14.70 -28.22
N TYR A 191 -4.62 -13.43 -28.58
CA TYR A 191 -4.44 -12.30 -27.67
C TYR A 191 -5.72 -11.47 -27.56
N ILE A 192 -5.98 -10.99 -26.35
CA ILE A 192 -7.05 -10.04 -26.03
C ILE A 192 -6.50 -8.85 -25.25
N ASP A 193 -7.18 -7.72 -25.33
CA ASP A 193 -6.83 -6.50 -24.58
C ASP A 193 -7.06 -6.71 -23.09
N ARG A 194 -6.17 -6.20 -22.22
CA ARG A 194 -6.39 -6.27 -20.77
C ARG A 194 -7.49 -5.33 -20.32
N PHE A 195 -7.38 -4.09 -20.75
CA PHE A 195 -8.28 -3.01 -20.38
C PHE A 195 -9.37 -2.90 -21.43
N ARG A 196 -10.62 -2.92 -20.97
CA ARG A 196 -11.84 -2.79 -21.80
C ARG A 196 -12.89 -2.05 -21.00
N ASN A 197 -13.74 -1.25 -21.64
CA ASN A 197 -14.76 -0.42 -21.01
C ASN A 197 -14.23 0.48 -19.87
N ARG A 198 -13.03 1.06 -20.04
CA ARG A 198 -12.33 1.76 -18.96
C ARG A 198 -11.82 3.14 -19.37
N ILE A 199 -12.02 4.13 -18.50
CA ILE A 199 -11.24 5.37 -18.52
C ILE A 199 -9.82 5.01 -18.11
N MET A 200 -8.86 5.41 -18.93
CA MET A 200 -7.44 5.07 -18.78
C MET A 200 -6.66 6.25 -18.22
N PHE A 201 -5.90 6.01 -17.16
CA PHE A 201 -5.03 6.95 -16.48
C PHE A 201 -3.57 6.50 -16.67
N PRO A 202 -2.80 7.13 -17.57
CA PRO A 202 -1.38 6.82 -17.71
C PRO A 202 -0.62 7.12 -16.41
N ILE A 203 0.22 6.18 -15.96
CA ILE A 203 1.06 6.32 -14.78
C ILE A 203 2.47 6.69 -15.26
N LEU A 204 2.98 7.84 -14.82
CA LEU A 204 4.29 8.34 -15.19
C LEU A 204 5.27 8.21 -14.00
N ASN A 205 6.51 7.84 -14.29
CA ASN A 205 7.59 7.86 -13.31
C ASN A 205 8.14 9.29 -13.12
N ILE A 206 9.13 9.43 -12.23
CA ILE A 206 9.83 10.70 -11.96
C ILE A 206 10.54 11.31 -13.19
N ASN A 207 10.84 10.51 -14.21
CA ASN A 207 11.44 10.93 -15.47
C ASN A 207 10.37 11.25 -16.54
N LYS A 208 9.09 11.32 -16.16
CA LYS A 208 7.94 11.54 -17.03
C LYS A 208 7.73 10.46 -18.10
N GLN A 209 8.28 9.27 -17.90
CA GLN A 209 8.05 8.13 -18.80
C GLN A 209 6.80 7.38 -18.36
N ILE A 210 5.97 6.96 -19.32
CA ILE A 210 4.77 6.16 -19.04
C ILE A 210 5.22 4.74 -18.71
N ILE A 211 4.93 4.30 -17.48
CA ILE A 211 5.35 2.99 -16.96
C ILE A 211 4.21 1.97 -16.92
N GLY A 212 2.97 2.44 -16.83
CA GLY A 212 1.79 1.59 -16.81
C GLY A 212 0.51 2.41 -16.83
N PHE A 213 -0.62 1.77 -16.52
CA PHE A 213 -1.93 2.39 -16.57
C PHE A 213 -2.80 2.00 -15.38
N GLY A 214 -3.59 2.95 -14.90
CA GLY A 214 -4.80 2.69 -14.14
C GLY A 214 -6.03 2.72 -15.06
N GLY A 215 -7.05 1.94 -14.76
CA GLY A 215 -8.25 1.82 -15.57
C GLY A 215 -9.51 1.78 -14.70
N ARG A 216 -10.38 2.77 -14.83
CA ARG A 216 -11.67 2.83 -14.11
C ARG A 216 -12.81 2.40 -15.02
N THR A 217 -13.61 1.43 -14.59
CA THR A 217 -14.77 0.98 -15.37
C THR A 217 -15.81 2.10 -15.51
N ILE A 218 -16.47 2.16 -16.67
CA ILE A 218 -17.67 3.00 -16.89
C ILE A 218 -18.96 2.18 -16.93
N VAL A 219 -18.86 0.86 -16.80
CA VAL A 219 -19.95 -0.12 -16.74
C VAL A 219 -19.88 -0.90 -15.43
N ASP A 220 -20.91 -1.70 -15.14
CA ASP A 220 -20.88 -2.62 -14.00
C ASP A 220 -19.83 -3.72 -14.25
N ASP A 221 -18.79 -3.70 -13.44
CA ASP A 221 -17.65 -4.63 -13.47
C ASP A 221 -17.24 -4.90 -12.02
N SER A 222 -16.85 -6.15 -11.71
CA SER A 222 -16.47 -6.56 -10.36
C SER A 222 -15.26 -5.79 -9.81
N ALA A 223 -14.38 -5.29 -10.70
CA ALA A 223 -13.25 -4.45 -10.34
C ALA A 223 -13.45 -3.01 -10.82
N LYS A 224 -13.90 -2.12 -9.91
CA LYS A 224 -14.09 -0.68 -10.16
C LYS A 224 -12.82 -0.03 -10.75
N TYR A 225 -11.66 -0.40 -10.23
CA TYR A 225 -10.34 0.02 -10.71
C TYR A 225 -9.46 -1.19 -11.03
N LEU A 226 -8.67 -1.08 -12.09
CA LEU A 226 -7.68 -2.07 -12.50
C LEU A 226 -6.38 -1.36 -12.84
N ASN A 227 -5.28 -1.77 -12.22
CA ASN A 227 -3.94 -1.27 -12.56
C ASN A 227 -3.20 -2.30 -13.42
N SER A 228 -2.28 -1.83 -14.26
CA SER A 228 -1.29 -2.69 -14.93
C SER A 228 -0.66 -3.66 -13.91
N PRO A 229 -0.36 -4.91 -14.31
CA PRO A 229 0.41 -5.81 -13.47
C PRO A 229 1.84 -5.28 -13.28
N GLU A 230 2.56 -5.87 -12.32
CA GLU A 230 3.99 -5.64 -12.16
C GLU A 230 4.73 -5.96 -13.47
N SER A 231 5.68 -5.12 -13.87
CA SER A 231 6.50 -5.31 -15.07
C SER A 231 7.96 -4.93 -14.81
N VAL A 232 8.77 -4.94 -15.87
CA VAL A 232 10.17 -4.49 -15.82
C VAL A 232 10.31 -2.98 -15.63
N VAL A 233 9.31 -2.20 -16.07
CA VAL A 233 9.29 -0.73 -15.94
C VAL A 233 8.29 -0.23 -14.90
N PHE A 234 7.38 -1.08 -14.42
CA PHE A 234 6.36 -0.70 -13.45
C PHE A 234 6.38 -1.57 -12.20
N LYS A 235 6.64 -0.92 -11.07
CA LYS A 235 6.51 -1.48 -9.72
C LYS A 235 5.48 -0.67 -8.93
N LYS A 236 4.33 -1.24 -8.58
CA LYS A 236 3.25 -0.49 -7.90
C LYS A 236 3.74 0.08 -6.57
N GLY A 237 4.46 -0.75 -5.81
CA GLY A 237 5.00 -0.38 -4.50
C GLY A 237 6.14 0.64 -4.54
N ASP A 238 6.64 1.04 -5.71
CA ASP A 238 7.76 1.99 -5.80
C ASP A 238 7.35 3.33 -6.42
N ASN A 239 6.10 3.45 -6.86
CA ASN A 239 5.61 4.61 -7.60
C ASN A 239 4.30 5.13 -6.99
N VAL A 240 4.05 6.42 -7.17
CA VAL A 240 2.78 7.09 -6.83
C VAL A 240 2.26 7.80 -8.07
N TYR A 241 0.94 7.90 -8.21
CA TYR A 241 0.32 8.61 -9.32
C TYR A 241 0.57 10.12 -9.24
N ALA A 242 0.72 10.77 -10.40
CA ALA A 242 0.91 12.21 -10.59
C ALA A 242 2.19 12.82 -9.98
N ILE A 243 3.18 12.00 -9.61
CA ILE A 243 4.48 12.51 -9.16
C ILE A 243 5.19 13.35 -10.23
N ASP A 244 4.96 13.03 -11.51
CA ASP A 244 5.48 13.77 -12.66
C ASP A 244 5.02 15.24 -12.65
N LYS A 245 3.78 15.50 -12.26
CA LYS A 245 3.21 16.86 -12.19
C LYS A 245 3.86 17.69 -11.11
N ILE A 246 4.22 17.08 -9.99
CA ILE A 246 4.93 17.80 -8.93
C ILE A 246 6.35 18.12 -9.35
N ILE A 247 7.06 17.14 -9.94
CA ILE A 247 8.43 17.32 -10.39
C ILE A 247 8.52 18.37 -11.49
N GLU A 248 7.58 18.34 -12.44
CA GLU A 248 7.48 19.32 -13.53
C GLU A 248 7.34 20.76 -13.03
N ASN A 249 6.52 20.97 -11.99
CA ASN A 249 6.28 22.29 -11.40
C ASN A 249 7.27 22.64 -10.28
N ASN A 250 8.29 21.81 -10.06
CA ASN A 250 9.28 21.93 -8.98
C ASN A 250 8.67 22.19 -7.58
N ILE A 251 7.53 21.57 -7.28
CA ILE A 251 6.84 21.79 -6.00
C ILE A 251 7.54 20.97 -4.92
N ARG A 252 8.08 21.62 -3.89
CA ARG A 252 8.81 20.98 -2.78
C ARG A 252 8.28 21.35 -1.39
N SER A 253 7.31 22.27 -1.32
CA SER A 253 6.84 22.83 -0.05
C SER A 253 6.05 21.82 0.78
N LYS A 254 5.17 21.04 0.14
CA LYS A 254 4.38 19.96 0.77
C LYS A 254 3.84 19.00 -0.28
N VAL A 255 3.36 17.84 0.17
CA VAL A 255 2.60 16.89 -0.65
C VAL A 255 1.33 16.46 0.07
N LEU A 256 0.25 16.31 -0.69
CA LEU A 256 -1.03 15.76 -0.24
C LEU A 256 -1.21 14.38 -0.86
N ILE A 257 -1.42 13.36 -0.02
CA ILE A 257 -1.63 11.97 -0.45
C ILE A 257 -3.11 11.64 -0.28
N VAL A 258 -3.72 11.18 -1.38
CA VAL A 258 -5.13 10.76 -1.46
C VAL A 258 -5.22 9.31 -1.96
N GLU A 259 -6.41 8.73 -1.97
CA GLU A 259 -6.59 7.30 -2.29
C GLU A 259 -6.60 7.02 -3.79
N GLY A 260 -7.26 7.86 -4.60
CA GLY A 260 -7.59 7.53 -5.98
C GLY A 260 -7.11 8.52 -7.05
N TYR A 261 -7.09 8.04 -8.29
CA TYR A 261 -6.80 8.85 -9.49
C TYR A 261 -7.76 10.04 -9.64
N MET A 262 -9.05 9.82 -9.32
CA MET A 262 -10.08 10.86 -9.49
C MET A 262 -9.90 12.00 -8.48
N ASP A 263 -9.52 11.67 -7.24
CA ASP A 263 -9.21 12.66 -6.20
C ASP A 263 -8.05 13.54 -6.62
N VAL A 264 -6.97 12.93 -7.10
CA VAL A 264 -5.79 13.64 -7.63
C VAL A 264 -6.22 14.62 -8.73
N ILE A 265 -6.95 14.16 -9.73
CA ILE A 265 -7.33 15.00 -10.88
C ILE A 265 -8.27 16.12 -10.45
N SER A 266 -9.25 15.82 -9.60
CA SER A 266 -10.22 16.81 -9.12
C SER A 266 -9.57 17.88 -8.25
N LEU A 267 -8.71 17.49 -7.31
CA LEU A 267 -7.96 18.42 -6.47
C LEU A 267 -7.00 19.27 -7.31
N TYR A 268 -6.27 18.65 -8.24
CA TYR A 268 -5.37 19.36 -9.14
C TYR A 268 -6.12 20.38 -10.00
N GLN A 269 -7.26 20.00 -10.58
CA GLN A 269 -8.11 20.88 -11.37
C GLN A 269 -8.57 22.12 -10.59
N ASN A 270 -8.74 21.98 -9.28
CA ASN A 270 -9.16 23.05 -8.38
C ASN A 270 -8.01 23.80 -7.71
N GLY A 271 -6.76 23.58 -8.14
CA GLY A 271 -5.59 24.36 -7.72
C GLY A 271 -4.74 23.71 -6.61
N ILE A 272 -5.09 22.52 -6.14
CA ILE A 272 -4.24 21.72 -5.25
C ILE A 272 -3.28 20.89 -6.12
N ASN A 273 -2.22 21.52 -6.62
CA ASN A 273 -1.29 20.95 -7.60
C ASN A 273 -0.15 20.10 -7.00
N TYR A 274 -0.16 19.85 -5.69
CA TYR A 274 0.82 19.06 -4.94
C TYR A 274 0.24 17.73 -4.44
N VAL A 275 -0.65 17.13 -5.23
CA VAL A 275 -1.42 15.93 -4.84
C VAL A 275 -0.93 14.68 -5.58
N VAL A 276 -0.83 13.56 -4.86
CA VAL A 276 -0.48 12.23 -5.39
C VAL A 276 -1.40 11.16 -4.82
N ALA A 277 -1.46 9.99 -5.46
CA ALA A 277 -2.16 8.83 -4.92
C ALA A 277 -1.29 7.57 -4.95
N GLY A 278 -1.53 6.66 -3.98
CA GLY A 278 -0.99 5.32 -4.03
C GLY A 278 -1.48 4.53 -5.25
N LEU A 279 -0.71 3.55 -5.71
CA LEU A 279 -1.03 2.73 -6.89
C LEU A 279 -1.50 1.30 -6.54
N GLY A 280 -1.86 1.06 -5.28
CA GLY A 280 -2.22 -0.26 -4.76
C GLY A 280 -3.18 -0.16 -3.57
N THR A 281 -3.49 -1.31 -2.95
CA THR A 281 -4.40 -1.40 -1.81
C THR A 281 -3.81 -0.87 -0.51
N ALA A 282 -2.49 -0.88 -0.37
CA ALA A 282 -1.77 -0.34 0.78
C ALA A 282 -0.62 0.55 0.30
N PHE A 283 -0.42 1.66 1.01
CA PHE A 283 0.74 2.52 0.82
C PHE A 283 1.99 1.82 1.35
N THR A 284 3.10 1.88 0.62
CA THR A 284 4.31 1.09 0.92
C THR A 284 5.45 1.94 1.47
N GLU A 285 6.42 1.30 2.14
CA GLU A 285 7.61 1.99 2.63
C GLU A 285 8.43 2.62 1.48
N ASN A 286 8.52 1.94 0.33
CA ASN A 286 9.22 2.48 -0.84
C ASN A 286 8.53 3.73 -1.40
N GLN A 287 7.20 3.77 -1.44
CA GLN A 287 6.45 5.00 -1.77
C GLN A 287 6.71 6.09 -0.73
N ALA A 288 6.72 5.76 0.56
CA ALA A 288 7.01 6.73 1.63
C ALA A 288 8.43 7.30 1.53
N ARG A 289 9.44 6.46 1.20
CA ARG A 289 10.82 6.89 0.95
C ARG A 289 10.93 7.77 -0.30
N LEU A 290 10.18 7.45 -1.36
CA LEU A 290 10.07 8.31 -2.55
C LEU A 290 9.55 9.69 -2.15
N ILE A 291 8.46 9.75 -1.37
CA ILE A 291 7.90 11.00 -0.86
C ILE A 291 8.91 11.77 0.01
N LYS A 292 9.55 11.10 0.97
CA LYS A 292 10.57 11.69 1.86
C LYS A 292 11.69 12.38 1.08
N ARG A 293 12.14 11.76 -0.01
CA ARG A 293 13.22 12.29 -0.86
C ARG A 293 12.87 13.66 -1.46
N TYR A 294 11.61 13.93 -1.78
CA TYR A 294 11.20 15.17 -2.45
C TYR A 294 10.61 16.22 -1.50
N PHE A 295 9.89 15.79 -0.46
CA PHE A 295 9.12 16.69 0.42
C PHE A 295 9.60 16.70 1.87
N ARG A 296 10.64 15.91 2.19
CA ARG A 296 11.15 15.72 3.55
C ARG A 296 10.02 15.32 4.49
N ASN A 297 9.66 16.20 5.42
CA ASN A 297 8.67 15.91 6.47
C ASN A 297 7.29 16.56 6.19
N ASN A 298 7.14 17.32 5.11
CA ASN A 298 5.91 18.09 4.83
C ASN A 298 4.89 17.23 4.07
N VAL A 299 4.42 16.17 4.73
CA VAL A 299 3.48 15.19 4.19
C VAL A 299 2.10 15.38 4.80
N TYR A 300 1.07 15.38 3.96
CA TYR A 300 -0.33 15.47 4.35
C TYR A 300 -1.09 14.25 3.82
N LEU A 301 -1.94 13.64 4.65
CA LEU A 301 -2.84 12.55 4.28
C LEU A 301 -4.28 13.09 4.24
N CYS A 302 -5.02 12.80 3.18
CA CYS A 302 -6.43 13.14 3.05
C CYS A 302 -7.16 12.00 2.35
N TYR A 303 -7.60 11.03 3.14
CA TYR A 303 -8.29 9.83 2.70
C TYR A 303 -9.80 9.96 2.94
N ASP A 304 -10.56 8.98 2.46
CA ASP A 304 -12.02 9.02 2.52
C ASP A 304 -12.50 9.07 3.98
N GLY A 305 -13.58 9.81 4.24
CA GLY A 305 -14.14 9.97 5.59
C GLY A 305 -14.88 8.73 6.13
N ASP A 306 -14.74 7.56 5.50
CA ASP A 306 -15.37 6.31 5.89
C ASP A 306 -14.44 5.39 6.71
N ASN A 307 -14.94 4.23 7.14
CA ASN A 307 -14.14 3.30 7.97
C ASN A 307 -12.93 2.71 7.21
N ALA A 308 -13.02 2.57 5.88
CA ALA A 308 -11.93 2.06 5.08
C ALA A 308 -10.81 3.12 4.96
N GLY A 309 -11.17 4.37 4.70
CA GLY A 309 -10.25 5.50 4.66
C GLY A 309 -9.59 5.79 6.02
N ILE A 310 -10.33 5.64 7.13
CA ILE A 310 -9.74 5.72 8.49
C ILE A 310 -8.70 4.61 8.71
N SER A 311 -8.99 3.38 8.29
CA SER A 311 -8.03 2.28 8.38
C SER A 311 -6.80 2.52 7.49
N ALA A 312 -7.02 2.98 6.27
CA ALA A 312 -5.95 3.29 5.31
C ALA A 312 -5.06 4.43 5.81
N THR A 313 -5.64 5.45 6.47
CA THR A 313 -4.90 6.57 7.08
C THR A 313 -3.96 6.06 8.17
N ASN A 314 -4.47 5.24 9.10
CA ASN A 314 -3.67 4.66 10.17
C ASN A 314 -2.52 3.79 9.62
N LYS A 315 -2.81 2.92 8.65
CA LYS A 315 -1.77 2.08 8.00
C LYS A 315 -0.71 2.93 7.31
N THR A 316 -1.12 3.95 6.56
CA THR A 316 -0.19 4.85 5.86
C THR A 316 0.66 5.64 6.85
N ASN A 317 0.07 6.10 7.96
CA ASN A 317 0.80 6.77 9.02
C ASN A 317 1.87 5.86 9.66
N SER A 318 1.55 4.59 9.93
CA SER A 318 2.55 3.62 10.44
C SER A 318 3.74 3.47 9.50
N VAL A 319 3.51 3.38 8.19
CA VAL A 319 4.57 3.30 7.18
C VAL A 319 5.47 4.54 7.18
N PHE A 320 4.91 5.74 7.36
CA PHE A 320 5.72 6.96 7.48
C PHE A 320 6.49 7.03 8.81
N ASN A 321 5.89 6.56 9.91
CA ASN A 321 6.54 6.52 11.22
C ASN A 321 7.81 5.64 11.20
N GLU A 322 7.81 4.52 10.47
CA GLU A 322 8.98 3.64 10.29
C GLU A 322 10.19 4.39 9.70
N ILE A 323 9.93 5.41 8.86
CA ILE A 323 10.97 6.26 8.28
C ILE A 323 11.09 7.63 8.96
N SER A 324 10.58 7.73 10.20
CA SER A 324 10.62 8.92 11.07
C SER A 324 9.97 10.17 10.47
N ILE A 325 8.92 9.98 9.66
CA ILE A 325 8.03 11.06 9.22
C ILE A 325 6.74 10.94 9.99
N LYS A 326 6.25 12.07 10.53
CA LYS A 326 4.91 12.18 11.12
C LYS A 326 4.03 12.99 10.17
N PRO A 327 3.18 12.35 9.34
CA PRO A 327 2.30 13.06 8.44
C PRO A 327 1.28 13.91 9.19
N ASN A 328 0.92 15.04 8.58
CA ASN A 328 -0.28 15.79 8.90
C ASN A 328 -1.51 15.08 8.32
N ILE A 329 -2.64 15.11 9.01
CA ILE A 329 -3.85 14.38 8.60
C ILE A 329 -5.02 15.36 8.47
N ILE A 330 -5.68 15.30 7.32
CA ILE A 330 -6.85 16.10 7.00
C ILE A 330 -8.10 15.25 7.19
N ILE A 331 -9.04 15.75 7.99
CA ILE A 331 -10.33 15.11 8.22
C ILE A 331 -11.39 15.80 7.39
N LEU A 332 -12.05 15.04 6.52
CA LEU A 332 -13.19 15.51 5.76
C LEU A 332 -14.49 15.37 6.59
N PRO A 333 -15.38 16.37 6.59
CA PRO A 333 -16.70 16.27 7.21
C PRO A 333 -17.65 15.38 6.39
N ASP A 334 -18.76 14.98 7.00
CA ASP A 334 -19.90 14.30 6.34
C ASP A 334 -19.56 13.01 5.57
N LYS A 335 -18.44 12.35 5.92
CA LYS A 335 -17.91 11.16 5.22
C LYS A 335 -17.64 11.40 3.73
N LEU A 336 -17.39 12.65 3.33
CA LEU A 336 -17.04 12.99 1.96
C LEU A 336 -15.67 12.42 1.59
N ASP A 337 -15.47 12.15 0.31
CA ASP A 337 -14.14 11.93 -0.29
C ASP A 337 -13.52 13.29 -0.71
N PRO A 338 -12.21 13.34 -1.03
CA PRO A 338 -11.57 14.60 -1.39
C PRO A 338 -12.15 15.25 -2.66
N ASP A 339 -12.62 14.43 -3.62
CA ASP A 339 -13.28 14.88 -4.84
C ASP A 339 -14.61 15.61 -4.55
N ASP A 340 -15.49 15.00 -3.76
CA ASP A 340 -16.78 15.54 -3.36
C ASP A 340 -16.60 16.81 -2.51
N TYR A 341 -15.63 16.81 -1.59
CA TYR A 341 -15.36 17.97 -0.73
C TYR A 341 -14.89 19.19 -1.53
N ILE A 342 -13.89 19.02 -2.42
CA ILE A 342 -13.35 20.16 -3.18
C ILE A 342 -14.40 20.74 -4.14
N LYS A 343 -15.28 19.91 -4.71
CA LYS A 343 -16.40 20.38 -5.53
C LYS A 343 -17.43 21.16 -4.74
N LYS A 344 -17.72 20.73 -3.50
CA LYS A 344 -18.74 21.35 -2.64
C LYS A 344 -18.26 22.66 -2.01
N TYR A 345 -17.02 22.71 -1.53
CA TYR A 345 -16.52 23.83 -0.72
C TYR A 345 -15.40 24.65 -1.41
N GLY A 346 -14.93 24.20 -2.57
CA GLY A 346 -13.90 24.88 -3.35
C GLY A 346 -12.52 24.93 -2.67
N LEU A 347 -11.57 25.55 -3.37
CA LEU A 347 -10.18 25.69 -2.92
C LEU A 347 -10.08 26.39 -1.55
N ASN A 348 -10.88 27.43 -1.32
CA ASN A 348 -10.89 28.16 -0.04
C ASN A 348 -11.37 27.27 1.12
N GLY A 349 -12.36 26.41 0.91
CA GLY A 349 -12.81 25.46 1.92
C GLY A 349 -11.71 24.44 2.24
N PHE A 350 -11.07 23.90 1.20
CA PHE A 350 -9.99 22.92 1.36
C PHE A 350 -8.76 23.51 2.06
N ASN A 351 -8.37 24.75 1.73
CA ASN A 351 -7.25 25.43 2.39
C ASN A 351 -7.50 25.62 3.90
N LYS A 352 -8.74 25.89 4.33
CA LYS A 352 -9.06 25.98 5.76
C LYS A 352 -8.80 24.67 6.51
N LEU A 353 -9.00 23.51 5.85
CA LEU A 353 -8.65 22.22 6.44
C LEU A 353 -7.13 22.04 6.51
N LEU A 354 -6.41 22.43 5.44
CA LEU A 354 -4.95 22.37 5.38
C LEU A 354 -4.25 23.27 6.40
N ASP A 355 -4.88 24.37 6.83
CA ASP A 355 -4.36 25.28 7.85
C ASP A 355 -4.48 24.70 9.28
N LYS A 356 -5.34 23.69 9.47
CA LYS A 356 -5.59 23.04 10.76
C LYS A 356 -5.53 21.51 10.64
N PRO A 357 -4.38 20.96 10.23
CA PRO A 357 -4.23 19.52 10.18
C PRO A 357 -4.20 18.92 11.59
N TYR A 358 -4.53 17.64 11.67
CA TYR A 358 -4.37 16.82 12.86
C TYR A 358 -3.07 16.01 12.78
N ASP A 359 -2.50 15.68 13.94
CA ASP A 359 -1.60 14.54 14.03
C ASP A 359 -2.40 13.23 14.14
N ILE A 360 -1.71 12.09 14.25
CA ILE A 360 -2.38 10.79 14.36
C ILE A 360 -3.24 10.65 15.61
N ASN A 361 -2.81 11.23 16.74
CA ASN A 361 -3.56 11.19 17.99
C ASN A 361 -4.84 12.03 17.88
N GLY A 362 -4.73 13.25 17.34
CA GLY A 362 -5.86 14.12 17.06
C GLY A 362 -6.85 13.50 16.08
N PHE A 363 -6.35 12.86 15.03
CA PHE A 363 -7.17 12.12 14.06
C PHE A 363 -7.96 10.99 14.71
N ASN A 364 -7.28 10.13 15.47
CA ASN A 364 -7.93 9.01 16.15
C ASN A 364 -8.92 9.49 17.21
N TYR A 365 -8.61 10.59 17.90
CA TYR A 365 -9.51 11.21 18.86
C TYR A 365 -10.79 11.77 18.22
N GLU A 366 -10.69 12.49 17.10
CA GLU A 366 -11.88 13.02 16.41
C GLU A 366 -12.76 11.90 15.82
N ASN A 367 -12.17 10.79 15.38
CA ASN A 367 -12.94 9.62 14.93
C ASN A 367 -13.58 8.86 16.09
N LEU A 368 -12.89 8.76 17.24
CA LEU A 368 -13.46 8.23 18.48
C LEU A 368 -14.68 9.06 18.90
N LYS A 369 -14.59 10.39 18.88
CA LYS A 369 -15.73 11.27 19.20
C LYS A 369 -16.97 10.98 18.34
N LYS A 370 -16.77 10.75 17.04
CA LYS A 370 -17.86 10.41 16.10
C LYS A 370 -18.50 9.05 16.39
N SER A 371 -17.83 8.14 17.11
CA SER A 371 -18.38 6.83 17.47
C SER A 371 -19.34 6.89 18.66
N LYS A 372 -19.32 7.98 19.45
CA LYS A 372 -20.27 8.19 20.55
C LYS A 372 -21.69 8.28 20.00
N LYS A 373 -22.52 7.29 20.32
CA LYS A 373 -23.94 7.32 19.97
C LYS A 373 -24.68 8.29 20.89
N ASN A 374 -25.71 8.95 20.37
CA ASN A 374 -26.66 9.76 21.17
C ASN A 374 -27.66 8.87 21.97
N SER A 375 -27.21 7.71 22.42
CA SER A 375 -28.00 6.71 23.14
C SER A 375 -27.68 6.81 24.63
N ASN A 376 -28.71 6.85 25.48
CA ASN A 376 -28.54 6.78 26.94
C ASN A 376 -28.32 5.34 27.44
N SER A 377 -28.10 4.37 26.55
CA SER A 377 -27.85 2.99 26.95
C SER A 377 -26.54 2.87 27.72
N ILE A 378 -26.61 2.20 28.88
CA ILE A 378 -25.43 1.87 29.69
C ILE A 378 -24.42 1.08 28.86
N THR A 379 -24.87 0.13 28.02
CA THR A 379 -23.99 -0.70 27.19
C THR A 379 -23.26 0.09 26.10
N ASP A 380 -23.94 1.03 25.43
CA ASP A 380 -23.31 1.88 24.42
C ASP A 380 -22.27 2.81 25.05
N ASN A 381 -22.55 3.30 26.28
CA ASN A 381 -21.60 4.10 27.04
C ASN A 381 -20.39 3.27 27.47
N THR A 382 -20.56 2.03 27.96
CA THR A 382 -19.45 1.12 28.29
C THR A 382 -18.53 0.87 27.10
N ILE A 383 -19.09 0.55 25.93
CA ILE A 383 -18.31 0.34 24.70
C ILE A 383 -17.53 1.61 24.33
N PHE A 384 -18.15 2.79 24.47
CA PHE A 384 -17.48 4.06 24.22
C PHE A 384 -16.32 4.30 25.20
N TYR A 385 -16.49 3.98 26.48
CA TYR A 385 -15.43 4.04 27.48
C TYR A 385 -14.27 3.09 27.18
N GLU A 386 -14.55 1.85 26.79
CA GLU A 386 -13.50 0.89 26.39
C GLU A 386 -12.69 1.43 25.20
N ASN A 387 -13.36 2.00 24.19
CA ASN A 387 -12.67 2.63 23.06
C ASN A 387 -11.82 3.85 23.46
N ILE A 388 -12.23 4.60 24.50
CA ILE A 388 -11.40 5.67 25.09
C ILE A 388 -10.12 5.08 25.69
N LEU A 389 -10.23 4.01 26.47
CA LEU A 389 -9.07 3.37 27.11
C LEU A 389 -8.12 2.81 26.05
N GLU A 390 -8.64 2.14 25.01
CA GLU A 390 -7.85 1.63 23.87
C GLU A 390 -7.20 2.76 23.06
N PHE A 391 -7.85 3.92 22.92
CA PHE A 391 -7.20 5.09 22.32
C PHE A 391 -6.01 5.58 23.16
N LEU A 392 -6.18 5.65 24.48
CA LEU A 392 -5.14 6.15 25.39
C LEU A 392 -3.90 5.25 25.43
N THR A 393 -4.03 3.93 25.21
CA THR A 393 -2.87 3.02 25.11
C THR A 393 -1.99 3.35 23.90
N LYS A 394 -2.58 3.85 22.81
CA LYS A 394 -1.89 4.20 21.56
C LYS A 394 -1.24 5.60 21.57
N VAL A 395 -1.45 6.41 22.61
CA VAL A 395 -0.88 7.76 22.69
C VAL A 395 0.62 7.71 23.05
N ASP A 396 1.46 8.32 22.21
CA ASP A 396 2.93 8.24 22.22
C ASP A 396 3.60 8.50 23.59
N THR A 397 3.13 9.49 24.37
CA THR A 397 3.83 9.93 25.58
C THR A 397 2.89 10.08 26.77
N ASN A 398 3.41 9.88 27.98
CA ASN A 398 2.65 10.06 29.23
C ASN A 398 2.08 11.49 29.36
N ILE A 399 2.83 12.50 28.90
CA ILE A 399 2.40 13.90 28.93
C ILE A 399 1.21 14.10 27.98
N LEU A 400 1.34 13.66 26.72
CA LEU A 400 0.23 13.75 25.76
C LEU A 400 -0.98 12.97 26.26
N ARG A 401 -0.77 11.79 26.85
CA ARG A 401 -1.84 10.98 27.42
C ARG A 401 -2.57 11.69 28.55
N ASP A 402 -1.86 12.35 29.48
CA ASP A 402 -2.48 13.12 30.56
C ASP A 402 -3.26 14.35 30.03
N LEU A 403 -2.77 14.98 28.95
CA LEU A 403 -3.50 16.04 28.24
C LEU A 403 -4.80 15.51 27.62
N TYR A 404 -4.76 14.34 26.95
CA TYR A 404 -5.96 13.71 26.40
C TYR A 404 -6.93 13.25 27.50
N ILE A 405 -6.45 12.67 28.60
CA ILE A 405 -7.27 12.32 29.76
C ILE A 405 -8.01 13.57 30.27
N SER A 406 -7.30 14.69 30.42
CA SER A 406 -7.89 15.95 30.88
C SER A 406 -8.92 16.49 29.88
N LYS A 407 -8.63 16.40 28.57
CA LYS A 407 -9.56 16.80 27.50
C LYS A 407 -10.83 15.94 27.50
N ILE A 408 -10.68 14.62 27.57
CA ILE A 408 -11.77 13.62 27.58
C ILE A 408 -12.65 13.80 28.82
N SER A 409 -12.03 13.96 29.99
CA SER A 409 -12.73 14.22 31.26
C SER A 409 -13.62 15.45 31.16
N ASN A 410 -13.08 16.57 30.66
CA ASN A 410 -13.84 17.81 30.49
C ASN A 410 -14.95 17.69 29.44
N GLU A 411 -14.65 17.07 28.29
CA GLU A 411 -15.59 17.01 27.16
C GLU A 411 -16.76 16.05 27.40
N PHE A 412 -16.54 14.97 28.15
CA PHE A 412 -17.56 13.96 28.42
C PHE A 412 -18.08 13.93 29.87
N GLY A 413 -17.58 14.82 30.74
CA GLY A 413 -18.03 14.93 32.13
C GLY A 413 -17.62 13.74 32.99
N LEU A 414 -16.42 13.18 32.74
CA LEU A 414 -15.89 12.03 33.50
C LEU A 414 -14.99 12.50 34.62
N ASP A 415 -14.97 11.78 35.73
CA ASP A 415 -13.96 12.04 36.75
C ASP A 415 -12.56 11.73 36.22
N ARG A 416 -11.66 12.71 36.31
CA ARG A 416 -10.30 12.61 35.77
C ARG A 416 -9.49 11.52 36.47
N ASN A 417 -9.66 11.37 37.79
CA ASN A 417 -8.90 10.40 38.56
C ASN A 417 -9.39 8.99 38.28
N SER A 418 -10.71 8.76 38.22
CA SER A 418 -11.31 7.48 37.84
C SER A 418 -10.85 7.06 36.44
N LEU A 419 -10.92 7.94 35.44
CA LEU A 419 -10.45 7.63 34.08
C LEU A 419 -8.96 7.27 34.05
N LYS A 420 -8.15 7.95 34.87
CA LYS A 420 -6.71 7.68 34.97
C LYS A 420 -6.43 6.33 35.64
N GLU A 421 -7.16 5.98 36.69
CA GLU A 421 -7.06 4.68 37.36
C GLU A 421 -7.51 3.54 36.45
N ASP A 422 -8.64 3.71 35.76
CA ASP A 422 -9.16 2.73 34.79
C ASP A 422 -8.16 2.50 33.65
N PHE A 423 -7.56 3.57 33.11
CA PHE A 423 -6.49 3.46 32.12
C PHE A 423 -5.29 2.66 32.64
N LEU A 424 -4.82 2.94 33.87
CA LEU A 424 -3.67 2.21 34.45
C LEU A 424 -3.97 0.73 34.66
N ASN A 425 -5.21 0.37 35.00
CA ASN A 425 -5.64 -1.02 35.13
C ASN A 425 -5.79 -1.68 33.76
N PHE A 426 -6.36 -0.98 32.78
CA PHE A 426 -6.52 -1.46 31.41
C PHE A 426 -5.17 -1.72 30.72
N ASP A 427 -4.23 -0.77 30.78
CA ASP A 427 -2.90 -0.88 30.17
C ASP A 427 -2.06 -2.01 30.80
N LYS A 428 -2.19 -2.25 32.11
CA LYS A 428 -1.56 -3.41 32.77
C LYS A 428 -2.14 -4.72 32.23
N ASN A 429 -3.46 -4.81 32.09
CA ASN A 429 -4.12 -6.01 31.58
C ASN A 429 -3.77 -6.25 30.10
N GLU A 430 -3.76 -5.22 29.25
CA GLU A 430 -3.33 -5.35 27.86
C GLU A 430 -1.87 -5.81 27.76
N LYS A 431 -0.95 -5.25 28.53
CA LYS A 431 0.46 -5.68 28.52
C LYS A 431 0.66 -7.11 29.01
N VAL A 432 -0.17 -7.59 29.93
CA VAL A 432 -0.17 -8.99 30.36
C VAL A 432 -0.71 -9.90 29.25
N ILE A 433 -1.75 -9.46 28.53
CA ILE A 433 -2.30 -10.17 27.38
C ILE A 433 -1.31 -10.18 26.20
N GLU A 434 -0.67 -9.05 25.89
CA GLU A 434 0.36 -8.93 24.85
C GLU A 434 1.59 -9.79 25.17
N LYS A 435 2.11 -9.74 26.40
CA LYS A 435 3.22 -10.63 26.80
C LYS A 435 2.86 -12.09 26.74
N LYS A 436 1.64 -12.45 27.18
CA LYS A 436 1.13 -13.81 27.00
C LYS A 436 1.05 -14.15 25.52
N ASN A 437 0.56 -13.26 24.67
CA ASN A 437 0.44 -13.40 23.22
C ASN A 437 1.79 -13.48 22.50
N GLU A 438 2.83 -12.78 22.96
CA GLU A 438 4.20 -12.84 22.42
C GLU A 438 4.92 -14.13 22.87
N GLU A 439 4.76 -14.54 24.13
CA GLU A 439 5.24 -15.84 24.63
C GLU A 439 4.49 -17.01 23.98
N THR A 440 3.21 -16.84 23.68
CA THR A 440 2.45 -17.80 22.88
C THR A 440 2.81 -17.73 21.40
N GLU A 441 2.98 -16.57 20.75
CA GLU A 441 3.40 -16.48 19.34
C GLU A 441 4.82 -16.99 19.10
N ALA A 442 5.72 -16.84 20.08
CA ALA A 442 7.04 -17.46 20.05
C ALA A 442 6.96 -18.98 20.16
N ASN A 443 6.13 -19.51 21.06
CA ASN A 443 5.86 -20.95 21.16
C ASN A 443 5.09 -21.49 19.93
N TYR A 444 4.18 -20.69 19.36
CA TYR A 444 3.31 -21.04 18.24
C TYR A 444 3.96 -20.86 16.88
N LYS A 445 4.96 -19.98 16.68
CA LYS A 445 5.78 -20.02 15.45
C LYS A 445 6.50 -21.37 15.32
N THR A 446 6.85 -21.98 16.45
CA THR A 446 7.38 -23.36 16.52
C THR A 446 6.29 -24.41 16.31
N GLU A 447 5.06 -24.22 16.82
CA GLU A 447 3.95 -25.18 16.63
C GLU A 447 3.20 -25.06 15.29
N ASP A 448 3.17 -23.90 14.63
CA ASP A 448 2.57 -23.68 13.30
C ASP A 448 3.47 -24.25 12.18
N LEU A 449 4.74 -24.51 12.51
CA LEU A 449 5.67 -25.39 11.79
C LEU A 449 5.41 -26.89 12.06
N LEU A 450 4.65 -27.23 13.10
CA LEU A 450 4.34 -28.61 13.53
C LEU A 450 2.86 -29.03 13.29
N LEU A 451 1.94 -28.12 12.94
CA LEU A 451 0.59 -28.49 12.51
C LEU A 451 0.59 -28.90 11.03
N ASN A 452 0.50 -30.20 10.79
CA ASN A 452 0.23 -30.79 9.49
C ASN A 452 -1.07 -30.23 8.89
N SER A 453 -1.15 -30.15 7.56
CA SER A 453 -2.28 -29.57 6.79
C SER A 453 -3.66 -30.05 7.24
N ASP A 454 -3.72 -31.29 7.72
CA ASP A 454 -4.92 -32.05 8.07
C ASP A 454 -5.59 -31.46 9.31
N LYS A 455 -4.78 -30.99 10.27
CA LYS A 455 -5.27 -30.31 11.49
C LYS A 455 -5.86 -28.94 11.15
N LYS A 456 -5.29 -28.22 10.17
CA LYS A 456 -5.83 -26.93 9.71
C LYS A 456 -7.20 -27.09 9.03
N VAL A 457 -7.39 -28.14 8.23
CA VAL A 457 -8.69 -28.47 7.62
C VAL A 457 -9.74 -28.76 8.68
N LEU A 458 -9.38 -29.58 9.68
CA LEU A 458 -10.27 -29.96 10.78
C LEU A 458 -10.68 -28.77 11.66
N ILE A 459 -9.73 -27.89 12.00
CA ILE A 459 -10.02 -26.68 12.79
C ILE A 459 -10.96 -25.75 12.04
N MET A 460 -10.74 -25.55 10.74
CA MET A 460 -11.65 -24.77 9.90
C MET A 460 -13.05 -25.40 9.88
N GLY A 461 -13.15 -26.71 9.70
CA GLY A 461 -14.40 -27.45 9.72
C GLY A 461 -15.16 -27.36 11.05
N ILE A 462 -14.46 -27.44 12.19
CA ILE A 462 -15.03 -27.28 13.54
C ILE A 462 -15.60 -25.86 13.71
N ILE A 463 -14.87 -24.83 13.31
CA ILE A 463 -15.34 -23.43 13.36
C ILE A 463 -16.61 -23.25 12.52
N LEU A 464 -16.72 -23.94 11.39
CA LEU A 464 -17.92 -23.90 10.56
C LEU A 464 -19.12 -24.57 11.22
N LEU A 465 -18.94 -25.73 11.84
CA LEU A 465 -20.01 -26.37 12.61
C LEU A 465 -20.48 -25.50 13.79
N MET A 466 -19.58 -24.71 14.39
CA MET A 466 -19.93 -23.73 15.42
C MET A 466 -20.68 -22.49 14.88
N LYS A 467 -20.64 -22.22 13.57
CA LYS A 467 -21.21 -21.00 12.95
C LYS A 467 -22.45 -21.24 12.07
N CYS A 468 -22.77 -22.48 11.71
CA CYS A 468 -23.77 -22.78 10.67
C CYS A 468 -24.98 -23.57 11.18
N ASP A 469 -26.19 -23.07 10.94
CA ASP A 469 -27.44 -23.80 11.27
C ASP A 469 -27.97 -24.69 10.12
N ASN A 470 -27.72 -24.34 8.83
CA ASN A 470 -28.45 -24.93 7.70
C ASN A 470 -27.67 -25.95 6.83
N ASN A 471 -26.41 -26.29 7.15
CA ASN A 471 -25.57 -27.19 6.33
C ASN A 471 -24.75 -28.23 7.14
N ILE A 472 -25.18 -28.47 8.38
CA ILE A 472 -24.45 -29.27 9.39
C ILE A 472 -24.14 -30.69 8.88
N LEU A 473 -25.12 -31.35 8.25
CA LEU A 473 -25.00 -32.74 7.81
C LEU A 473 -23.97 -32.94 6.68
N ASN A 474 -23.84 -31.98 5.77
CA ASN A 474 -22.88 -32.05 4.66
C ASN A 474 -21.44 -31.83 5.16
N ILE A 475 -21.27 -30.85 6.06
CA ILE A 475 -19.98 -30.53 6.67
C ILE A 475 -19.52 -31.69 7.58
N SER A 476 -20.43 -32.22 8.41
CA SER A 476 -20.12 -33.29 9.37
C SER A 476 -19.71 -34.59 8.68
N ASN A 477 -20.39 -34.97 7.58
CA ASN A 477 -20.07 -36.17 6.81
C ASN A 477 -18.70 -36.06 6.12
N LYS A 478 -18.38 -34.90 5.53
CA LYS A 478 -17.07 -34.66 4.88
C LYS A 478 -15.90 -34.72 5.86
N LEU A 479 -16.07 -34.22 7.08
CA LEU A 479 -15.01 -34.14 8.09
C LEU A 479 -14.81 -35.43 8.89
N GLN A 480 -15.81 -36.32 8.91
CA GLN A 480 -15.77 -37.55 9.71
C GLN A 480 -14.65 -38.52 9.31
N GLU A 481 -14.21 -38.49 8.06
CA GLU A 481 -13.08 -39.32 7.61
C GLU A 481 -11.73 -38.73 8.01
N PHE A 482 -11.62 -37.40 8.06
CA PHE A 482 -10.42 -36.66 8.47
C PHE A 482 -10.18 -36.72 9.98
N SER A 483 -11.25 -36.75 10.77
CA SER A 483 -11.16 -36.59 12.21
C SER A 483 -10.78 -37.88 12.94
N LYS A 484 -11.09 -39.07 12.39
CA LYS A 484 -10.95 -40.38 13.07
C LYS A 484 -9.56 -40.72 13.62
N ASN A 485 -8.50 -40.09 13.12
CA ASN A 485 -7.12 -40.31 13.56
C ASN A 485 -6.45 -39.02 14.09
N SER A 486 -7.23 -38.00 14.41
CA SER A 486 -6.74 -36.71 14.87
C SER A 486 -6.95 -36.54 16.37
N ASN A 487 -6.03 -35.84 17.04
CA ASN A 487 -6.24 -35.35 18.41
C ASN A 487 -7.37 -34.30 18.50
N LEU A 488 -7.96 -33.92 17.36
CA LEU A 488 -9.15 -33.08 17.25
C LEU A 488 -10.46 -33.87 17.27
N TYR A 489 -10.42 -35.21 17.30
CA TYR A 489 -11.61 -36.05 17.13
C TYR A 489 -12.66 -35.81 18.20
N ASP A 490 -12.24 -35.70 19.46
CA ASP A 490 -13.17 -35.52 20.59
C ASP A 490 -13.87 -34.15 20.52
N ILE A 491 -13.11 -33.10 20.18
CA ILE A 491 -13.62 -31.74 19.98
C ILE A 491 -14.59 -31.70 18.79
N PHE A 492 -14.23 -32.37 17.69
CA PHE A 492 -15.10 -32.50 16.53
C PHE A 492 -16.40 -33.24 16.85
N CYS A 493 -16.34 -34.38 17.56
CA CYS A 493 -17.51 -35.14 17.95
C CYS A 493 -18.44 -34.35 18.87
N TYR A 494 -17.88 -33.58 19.82
CA TYR A 494 -18.65 -32.70 20.70
C TYR A 494 -19.40 -31.62 19.92
N VAL A 495 -18.69 -30.86 19.07
CA VAL A 495 -19.29 -29.80 18.26
C VAL A 495 -20.29 -30.36 17.25
N LYS A 496 -20.00 -31.52 16.65
CA LYS A 496 -20.91 -32.23 15.73
C LYS A 496 -22.19 -32.64 16.45
N SER A 497 -22.10 -33.25 17.62
CA SER A 497 -23.26 -33.70 18.41
C SER A 497 -24.16 -32.52 18.80
N ASN A 498 -23.57 -31.40 19.23
CA ASN A 498 -24.33 -30.19 19.53
C ASN A 498 -25.03 -29.65 18.27
N ALA A 499 -24.31 -29.59 17.15
CA ALA A 499 -24.88 -29.14 15.87
C ALA A 499 -26.03 -30.05 15.39
N GLU A 500 -25.88 -31.38 15.46
CA GLU A 500 -26.95 -32.34 15.09
C GLU A 500 -28.20 -32.23 15.99
N ASN A 501 -28.04 -31.74 17.22
CA ASN A 501 -29.14 -31.47 18.15
C ASN A 501 -29.66 -30.02 18.10
N ASN A 502 -29.28 -29.24 17.08
CA ASN A 502 -29.60 -27.80 16.93
C ASN A 502 -29.15 -26.93 18.11
N THR A 503 -28.07 -27.31 18.79
CA THR A 503 -27.45 -26.55 19.89
C THR A 503 -26.21 -25.81 19.38
N ILE A 504 -26.21 -24.48 19.48
CA ILE A 504 -25.05 -23.66 19.08
C ILE A 504 -23.91 -23.85 20.08
N THR A 505 -22.74 -24.26 19.59
CA THR A 505 -21.53 -24.30 20.41
C THR A 505 -20.79 -22.97 20.29
N VAL A 506 -20.93 -22.11 21.30
CA VAL A 506 -20.17 -20.85 21.40
C VAL A 506 -18.79 -21.08 22.03
N PRO A 507 -17.81 -20.20 21.77
CA PRO A 507 -16.45 -20.32 22.30
C PRO A 507 -16.33 -20.61 23.80
N SER A 508 -17.14 -19.95 24.64
CA SER A 508 -17.12 -20.14 26.09
C SER A 508 -17.53 -21.55 26.51
N VAL A 509 -18.55 -22.12 25.87
CA VAL A 509 -19.03 -23.49 26.13
C VAL A 509 -17.96 -24.52 25.76
N LEU A 510 -17.28 -24.29 24.63
CA LEU A 510 -16.22 -25.19 24.19
C LEU A 510 -15.02 -25.18 25.15
N ILE A 511 -14.62 -24.00 25.64
CA ILE A 511 -13.55 -23.87 26.66
C ILE A 511 -13.96 -24.58 27.95
N ASP A 512 -15.19 -24.35 28.43
CA ASP A 512 -15.68 -24.94 29.67
C ASP A 512 -15.74 -26.47 29.65
N GLU A 513 -16.08 -27.06 28.52
CA GLU A 513 -16.13 -28.52 28.34
C GLU A 513 -14.73 -29.14 28.45
N PHE A 514 -13.74 -28.54 27.80
CA PHE A 514 -12.40 -29.14 27.67
C PHE A 514 -11.37 -28.62 28.68
N LYS A 515 -11.77 -27.76 29.64
CA LYS A 515 -10.88 -27.14 30.64
C LYS A 515 -10.06 -28.11 31.50
N ASN A 516 -10.55 -29.33 31.69
CA ASN A 516 -9.89 -30.34 32.51
C ASN A 516 -8.89 -31.21 31.73
N SER A 517 -8.81 -31.08 30.40
CA SER A 517 -7.84 -31.77 29.56
C SER A 517 -6.81 -30.77 29.04
N ILE A 518 -5.59 -30.82 29.58
CA ILE A 518 -4.51 -29.88 29.22
C ILE A 518 -4.21 -29.91 27.71
N ASP A 519 -4.23 -31.11 27.11
CA ASP A 519 -3.94 -31.28 25.68
C ASP A 519 -5.07 -30.76 24.78
N ASN A 520 -6.34 -30.97 25.18
CA ASN A 520 -7.48 -30.47 24.42
C ASN A 520 -7.72 -28.97 24.64
N LEU A 521 -7.42 -28.45 25.84
CA LEU A 521 -7.62 -27.04 26.17
C LEU A 521 -6.77 -26.12 25.30
N LYS A 522 -5.49 -26.44 25.08
CA LYS A 522 -4.61 -25.67 24.19
C LYS A 522 -5.16 -25.59 22.76
N ILE A 523 -5.71 -26.71 22.29
CA ILE A 523 -6.32 -26.81 20.97
C ILE A 523 -7.61 -26.00 20.90
N VAL A 524 -8.45 -26.09 21.93
CA VAL A 524 -9.71 -25.33 22.02
C VAL A 524 -9.44 -23.83 22.08
N GLU A 525 -8.44 -23.38 22.84
CA GLU A 525 -8.01 -21.98 22.88
C GLU A 525 -7.59 -21.49 21.49
N TYR A 526 -6.87 -22.31 20.73
CA TYR A 526 -6.50 -22.01 19.34
C TYR A 526 -7.71 -21.97 18.40
N ILE A 527 -8.66 -22.91 18.51
CA ILE A 527 -9.91 -22.91 17.74
C ILE A 527 -10.72 -21.65 18.04
N VAL A 528 -10.81 -21.24 19.30
CA VAL A 528 -11.51 -20.03 19.75
C VAL A 528 -10.83 -18.75 19.23
N LYS A 529 -9.49 -18.69 19.24
CA LYS A 529 -8.74 -17.60 18.62
C LYS A 529 -9.10 -17.48 17.13
N CYS A 530 -8.99 -18.58 16.38
CA CYS A 530 -9.36 -18.64 14.97
C CYS A 530 -10.84 -18.31 14.71
N TYR A 531 -11.74 -18.69 15.63
CA TYR A 531 -13.17 -18.38 15.56
C TYR A 531 -13.42 -16.86 15.66
N ASN A 532 -12.68 -16.19 16.54
CA ASN A 532 -12.79 -14.76 16.87
C ASN A 532 -12.00 -13.83 15.94
N GLU A 533 -10.98 -14.33 15.24
CA GLU A 533 -10.32 -13.60 14.16
C GLU A 533 -11.38 -13.19 13.12
N LYS A 534 -11.56 -11.87 12.94
CA LYS A 534 -12.66 -11.23 12.18
C LYS A 534 -12.61 -11.58 10.69
N ILE A 535 -13.03 -12.79 10.32
CA ILE A 535 -13.26 -13.18 8.94
C ILE A 535 -14.74 -12.89 8.62
N LYS A 536 -14.98 -11.78 7.90
CA LYS A 536 -16.30 -11.37 7.39
C LYS A 536 -16.69 -12.15 6.12
N LEU A 537 -16.59 -13.47 6.14
CA LEU A 537 -17.04 -14.30 5.02
C LEU A 537 -18.51 -14.68 5.22
N SER A 538 -19.28 -14.73 4.13
CA SER A 538 -20.62 -15.32 4.20
C SER A 538 -20.50 -16.83 4.46
N THR A 539 -21.54 -17.47 5.00
CA THR A 539 -21.58 -18.93 5.21
C THR A 539 -21.24 -19.70 3.93
N LEU A 540 -21.63 -19.17 2.76
CA LEU A 540 -21.33 -19.77 1.46
C LEU A 540 -19.85 -19.68 1.08
N ASP A 541 -19.19 -18.56 1.39
CA ASP A 541 -17.76 -18.39 1.11
C ASP A 541 -16.89 -19.28 2.00
N TYR A 542 -17.36 -19.50 3.22
CA TYR A 542 -16.76 -20.42 4.17
C TYR A 542 -16.84 -21.88 3.73
N ILE A 543 -17.98 -22.32 3.19
CA ILE A 543 -18.15 -23.67 2.61
C ILE A 543 -17.23 -23.84 1.40
N LYS A 544 -17.17 -22.83 0.51
CA LYS A 544 -16.24 -22.83 -0.63
C LYS A 544 -14.78 -22.94 -0.17
N LEU A 545 -14.41 -22.20 0.88
CA LEU A 545 -13.07 -22.26 1.44
C LEU A 545 -12.75 -23.65 2.01
N LEU A 546 -13.70 -24.29 2.68
CA LEU A 546 -13.56 -25.66 3.19
C LEU A 546 -13.37 -26.66 2.03
N ASP A 547 -14.19 -26.57 0.98
CA ASP A 547 -14.11 -27.45 -0.19
C ASP A 547 -12.77 -27.29 -0.94
N ILE A 548 -12.31 -26.04 -1.13
CA ILE A 548 -10.99 -25.73 -1.68
C ILE A 548 -9.89 -26.36 -0.83
N THR A 549 -10.01 -26.26 0.50
CA THR A 549 -8.98 -26.77 1.42
C THR A 549 -8.91 -28.30 1.40
N ILE A 550 -10.07 -28.99 1.40
CA ILE A 550 -10.15 -30.45 1.28
C ILE A 550 -9.58 -30.95 -0.05
N LEU A 551 -9.95 -30.29 -1.16
CA LEU A 551 -9.43 -30.66 -2.49
C LEU A 551 -7.92 -30.48 -2.58
N ASN A 552 -7.39 -29.37 -2.08
CA ASN A 552 -5.95 -29.13 -2.03
C ASN A 552 -5.21 -30.20 -1.21
N PHE A 553 -5.82 -30.68 -0.13
CA PHE A 553 -5.27 -31.79 0.65
C PHE A 553 -5.24 -33.09 -0.16
N GLU A 554 -6.36 -33.51 -0.75
CA GLU A 554 -6.44 -34.75 -1.55
C GLU A 554 -5.48 -34.71 -2.75
N ILE A 555 -5.30 -33.54 -3.36
CA ILE A 555 -4.30 -33.29 -4.40
C ILE A 555 -2.89 -33.57 -3.88
N ARG A 556 -2.52 -33.02 -2.73
CA ARG A 556 -1.18 -33.23 -2.12
C ARG A 556 -0.95 -34.70 -1.79
N LYS A 557 -1.92 -35.36 -1.13
CA LYS A 557 -1.83 -36.78 -0.78
C LYS A 557 -1.66 -37.67 -2.01
N THR A 558 -2.44 -37.40 -3.05
CA THR A 558 -2.38 -38.13 -4.33
C THR A 558 -1.05 -37.86 -5.06
N THR A 559 -0.54 -36.62 -5.01
CA THR A 559 0.78 -36.26 -5.56
C THR A 559 1.91 -37.01 -4.87
N ILE A 560 1.90 -37.08 -3.53
CA ILE A 560 2.88 -37.86 -2.74
C ILE A 560 2.82 -39.34 -3.10
N ASN A 561 1.62 -39.90 -3.30
CA ASN A 561 1.47 -41.30 -3.72
C ASN A 561 2.03 -41.54 -5.12
N ILE A 562 1.81 -40.61 -6.07
CA ILE A 562 2.41 -40.67 -7.40
C ILE A 562 3.93 -40.64 -7.32
N GLU A 563 4.51 -39.77 -6.49
CA GLU A 563 5.96 -39.69 -6.31
C GLU A 563 6.54 -40.99 -5.74
N LYS A 564 5.87 -41.59 -4.74
CA LYS A 564 6.25 -42.90 -4.20
C LYS A 564 6.19 -44.01 -5.26
N LEU A 565 5.09 -44.08 -6.02
CA LEU A 565 4.90 -45.09 -7.07
C LEU A 565 5.92 -44.92 -8.20
N ARG A 566 6.33 -43.69 -8.54
CA ARG A 566 7.37 -43.42 -9.54
C ARG A 566 8.75 -43.94 -9.15
N GLN A 567 9.03 -44.08 -7.85
CA GLN A 567 10.29 -44.60 -7.32
C GLN A 567 10.31 -46.13 -7.24
N MET A 568 9.16 -46.79 -7.48
CA MET A 568 9.06 -48.26 -7.50
C MET A 568 9.38 -48.80 -8.90
N ASP A 569 9.57 -50.12 -9.01
CA ASP A 569 9.86 -50.79 -10.28
C ASP A 569 8.71 -50.64 -11.28
N GLN A 570 8.96 -49.84 -12.33
CA GLN A 570 7.98 -49.53 -13.38
C GLN A 570 7.84 -50.65 -14.42
N SER A 571 8.51 -51.79 -14.25
CA SER A 571 8.23 -53.00 -15.04
C SER A 571 7.06 -53.83 -14.47
N ASN A 572 6.61 -53.52 -13.24
CA ASN A 572 5.48 -54.18 -12.60
C ASN A 572 4.14 -53.57 -13.04
N GLU A 573 3.32 -54.36 -13.74
CA GLU A 573 2.00 -53.94 -14.26
C GLU A 573 1.06 -53.38 -13.18
N ALA A 574 1.13 -53.89 -11.94
CA ALA A 574 0.31 -53.38 -10.83
C ALA A 574 0.75 -51.97 -10.39
N VAL A 575 2.05 -51.67 -10.43
CA VAL A 575 2.59 -50.33 -10.14
C VAL A 575 2.17 -49.35 -11.22
N ILE A 576 2.25 -49.75 -12.50
CA ILE A 576 1.82 -48.92 -13.64
C ILE A 576 0.31 -48.63 -13.56
N SER A 577 -0.51 -49.65 -13.30
CA SER A 577 -1.97 -49.50 -13.17
C SER A 577 -2.33 -48.54 -12.03
N ASN A 578 -1.70 -48.69 -10.87
CA ASN A 578 -1.93 -47.82 -9.71
C ASN A 578 -1.43 -46.38 -9.95
N LEU A 579 -0.30 -46.23 -10.67
CA LEU A 579 0.20 -44.92 -11.08
C LEU A 579 -0.79 -44.21 -12.01
N ASN A 580 -1.31 -44.90 -13.02
CA ASN A 580 -2.31 -44.36 -13.95
C ASN A 580 -3.59 -43.94 -13.21
N PHE A 581 -4.09 -44.79 -12.31
CA PHE A 581 -5.25 -44.46 -11.47
C PHE A 581 -5.03 -43.19 -10.64
N ASN A 582 -3.89 -43.05 -9.97
CA ASN A 582 -3.61 -41.86 -9.16
C ASN A 582 -3.41 -40.60 -10.03
N VAL A 583 -2.84 -40.73 -11.24
CA VAL A 583 -2.72 -39.61 -12.19
C VAL A 583 -4.09 -39.15 -12.68
N GLU A 584 -5.00 -40.07 -13.02
CA GLU A 584 -6.39 -39.74 -13.39
C GLU A 584 -7.13 -39.07 -12.23
N LYS A 585 -7.04 -39.65 -11.02
CA LYS A 585 -7.60 -39.05 -9.80
C LYS A 585 -7.06 -37.64 -9.57
N LEU A 586 -5.76 -37.41 -9.74
CA LEU A 586 -5.13 -36.09 -9.60
C LEU A 586 -5.67 -35.09 -10.62
N MET A 587 -5.90 -35.51 -11.87
CA MET A 587 -6.48 -34.65 -12.91
C MET A 587 -7.92 -34.26 -12.57
N GLU A 588 -8.72 -35.20 -12.08
CA GLU A 588 -10.10 -34.96 -11.65
C GLU A 588 -10.17 -33.99 -10.46
N LEU A 589 -9.38 -34.24 -9.41
CA LEU A 589 -9.31 -33.36 -8.24
C LEU A 589 -8.93 -31.92 -8.63
N ASN A 590 -7.95 -31.75 -9.53
CA ASN A 590 -7.55 -30.43 -10.04
C ASN A 590 -8.63 -29.77 -10.91
N ARG A 591 -9.47 -30.53 -11.62
CA ARG A 591 -10.63 -29.99 -12.34
C ARG A 591 -11.69 -29.50 -11.36
N ASN A 592 -11.99 -30.29 -10.33
CA ASN A 592 -12.97 -29.93 -9.31
C ASN A 592 -12.54 -28.66 -8.55
N LEU A 593 -11.25 -28.55 -8.19
CA LEU A 593 -10.71 -27.34 -7.57
C LEU A 593 -10.91 -26.10 -8.46
N LYS A 594 -10.58 -26.21 -9.76
CA LYS A 594 -10.77 -25.13 -10.73
C LYS A 594 -12.24 -24.75 -10.95
N ASN A 595 -13.18 -25.67 -10.78
CA ASN A 595 -14.61 -25.39 -10.93
C ASN A 595 -15.13 -24.59 -9.74
N ILE A 596 -14.72 -24.95 -8.52
CA ILE A 596 -15.08 -24.23 -7.30
C ILE A 596 -14.48 -22.83 -7.28
N GLU A 597 -13.21 -22.66 -7.67
CA GLU A 597 -12.55 -21.34 -7.77
C GLU A 597 -13.20 -20.40 -8.80
N LYS A 598 -13.87 -20.95 -9.83
CA LYS A 598 -14.55 -20.17 -10.87
C LYS A 598 -16.02 -19.84 -10.56
N GLY A 599 -16.56 -20.34 -9.44
CA GLY A 599 -17.96 -20.13 -9.06
C GLY A 599 -18.98 -20.84 -9.95
N VAL A 600 -18.58 -21.85 -10.72
CA VAL A 600 -19.52 -22.66 -11.51
C VAL A 600 -20.05 -23.78 -10.62
N HIS A 601 -21.18 -23.54 -9.96
CA HIS A 601 -21.99 -24.62 -9.41
C HIS A 601 -22.71 -25.28 -10.58
N HIS A 602 -22.35 -26.52 -10.92
CA HIS A 602 -23.30 -27.40 -11.60
C HIS A 602 -24.24 -27.90 -10.51
N GLU A 603 -25.45 -27.32 -10.52
CA GLU A 603 -26.69 -27.65 -9.80
C GLU A 603 -26.61 -27.93 -8.30
#